data_AF-A0A9E4IWM4-F1
#
_entry.id   AF-A0A9E4IWM4-F1
#
_cell.length_a   1.000
_cell.length_b   1.000
_cell.length_c   1.000
_cell.angle_alpha   90.00
_cell.angle_beta   90.00
_cell.angle_gamma   90.00
#
_symmetry.space_group_name_H-M   'P 1'
#
loop_
_entity.id
_entity.type
_entity.pdbx_description
1 polymer ?
#
loop_
_entity_poly.entity_id
_entity_poly.type
_entity_poly.pdbx_seq_one_letter_code
_entity_poly.pdbx_strand_id
1 'polypeptide(L)'
;MKVWRLARTQWAPDVATILSGEGASRRGGRWSPAGMRAVYCCETSSLALLEILVGLPFGVDHPAYRIVDLTVPDGSIAHLEVSGSAQPPWIATWRSPFPVSSTRWSATS
;
A
#
# COMPACT_ATOMS: atom_id res chain seq x y z
N MET A 1 5.94 11.01 15.53
CA MET A 1 5.78 11.37 14.11
C MET A 1 4.32 11.27 13.66
N LYS A 2 3.89 12.09 12.69
CA LYS A 2 2.57 12.01 12.05
C LYS A 2 2.69 11.31 10.70
N VAL A 3 1.80 10.36 10.42
CA VAL A 3 1.78 9.62 9.16
C VAL A 3 0.36 9.54 8.62
N TRP A 4 0.24 9.34 7.31
CA TRP A 4 -1.03 9.31 6.59
C TRP A 4 -1.17 8.00 5.83
N ARG A 5 -2.39 7.48 5.77
CA ARG A 5 -2.75 6.32 4.96
C ARG A 5 -4.01 6.60 4.15
N LEU A 6 -3.97 6.21 2.88
CA LEU A 6 -5.10 6.26 1.98
C LEU A 6 -5.57 4.83 1.65
N ALA A 7 -6.88 4.61 1.63
CA ALA A 7 -7.48 3.32 1.26
C ALA A 7 -8.78 3.51 0.49
N ARG A 8 -9.15 2.53 -0.34
CA ARG A 8 -10.44 2.54 -1.05
C ARG A 8 -11.56 2.21 -0.07
N THR A 9 -12.57 3.08 -0.03
CA THR A 9 -13.68 3.01 0.94
C THR A 9 -14.45 1.69 0.84
N GLN A 10 -14.56 1.14 -0.38
CA GLN A 10 -15.22 -0.16 -0.63
C GLN A 10 -14.60 -1.35 0.13
N TRP A 11 -13.31 -1.28 0.47
CA TRP A 11 -12.59 -2.37 1.16
C TRP A 11 -12.20 -2.00 2.60
N ALA A 12 -12.31 -0.73 2.95
CA ALA A 12 -11.92 -0.22 4.25
C ALA A 12 -12.91 0.87 4.69
N PRO A 13 -14.13 0.46 5.11
CA PRO A 13 -15.21 1.39 5.41
C PRO A 13 -14.96 2.19 6.69
N ASP A 14 -14.21 1.60 7.64
CA ASP A 14 -13.91 2.15 8.95
C ASP A 14 -12.39 2.19 9.23
N VAL A 15 -12.00 2.95 10.26
CA VAL A 15 -10.60 3.17 10.62
C VAL A 15 -9.92 1.87 11.08
N ALA A 16 -10.62 1.00 11.81
CA ALA A 16 -10.03 -0.25 12.29
C ALA A 16 -9.70 -1.18 11.11
N THR A 17 -10.58 -1.25 10.11
CA THR A 17 -10.33 -2.01 8.88
C THR A 17 -9.17 -1.42 8.07
N ILE A 18 -9.03 -0.09 7.99
CA ILE A 18 -7.90 0.58 7.31
C ILE A 18 -6.55 0.19 7.93
N LEU A 19 -6.52 0.05 9.26
CA LEU A 19 -5.32 -0.25 10.04
C LEU A 19 -5.11 -1.75 10.30
N SER A 20 -6.06 -2.60 9.90
CA SER A 20 -5.99 -4.06 10.11
C SER A 20 -4.80 -4.74 9.40
N GLY A 21 -4.29 -4.14 8.32
CA GLY A 21 -3.25 -4.76 7.47
C GLY A 21 -3.74 -5.96 6.64
N GLU A 22 -5.04 -6.25 6.64
CA GLU A 22 -5.62 -7.43 5.97
C GLU A 22 -5.38 -7.41 4.46
N GLY A 23 -5.42 -6.23 3.82
CA GLY A 23 -5.16 -6.09 2.40
C GLY A 23 -3.75 -6.50 1.98
N ALA A 24 -2.74 -6.21 2.81
CA ALA A 24 -1.36 -6.62 2.59
C ALA A 24 -1.19 -8.13 2.87
N SER A 25 -1.83 -8.66 3.91
CA SER A 25 -1.82 -10.10 4.19
C SER A 25 -2.39 -10.90 3.02
N ARG A 26 -3.51 -10.47 2.42
CA ARG A 26 -4.18 -11.24 1.36
C ARG A 26 -3.44 -11.22 0.02
N ARG A 27 -2.78 -10.12 -0.34
CA ARG A 27 -2.15 -9.94 -1.67
C ARG A 27 -0.63 -9.86 -1.65
N GLY A 28 -0.03 -9.71 -0.47
CA GLY A 28 1.33 -9.21 -0.34
C GLY A 28 1.43 -7.72 -0.72
N GLY A 29 2.53 -7.11 -0.34
CA GLY A 29 2.94 -5.77 -0.76
C GLY A 29 4.42 -5.74 -1.09
N ARG A 30 4.89 -4.61 -1.62
CA ARG A 30 6.31 -4.44 -1.98
C ARG A 30 7.26 -4.74 -0.80
N TRP A 31 6.81 -4.43 0.42
CA TRP A 31 7.57 -4.61 1.66
C TRP A 31 6.99 -5.65 2.62
N SER A 32 6.06 -6.50 2.18
CA SER A 32 5.46 -7.52 3.05
C SER A 32 5.02 -8.73 2.22
N PRO A 33 5.40 -9.96 2.58
CA PRO A 33 4.92 -11.14 1.87
C PRO A 33 3.41 -11.35 2.11
N ALA A 34 2.76 -12.09 1.21
CA ALA A 34 1.41 -12.58 1.48
C ALA A 34 1.41 -13.44 2.77
N GLY A 35 0.36 -13.29 3.59
CA GLY A 35 0.26 -13.85 4.94
C GLY A 35 0.76 -12.93 6.06
N MET A 36 1.47 -11.84 5.73
CA MET A 36 1.92 -10.85 6.72
C MET A 36 1.03 -9.60 6.69
N ARG A 37 0.49 -9.22 7.85
CA ARG A 37 -0.26 -7.97 8.00
C ARG A 37 0.71 -6.80 8.08
N ALA A 38 0.57 -5.87 7.15
CA ALA A 38 1.35 -4.64 7.11
C ALA A 38 0.48 -3.47 6.65
N VAL A 39 0.81 -2.29 7.15
CA VAL A 39 0.11 -1.04 6.87
C VAL A 39 1.12 -0.06 6.27
N TYR A 40 0.88 0.32 5.01
CA TYR A 40 1.67 1.32 4.30
C TYR A 40 1.16 2.73 4.62
N CYS A 41 2.05 3.56 5.12
CA CYS A 41 1.79 4.96 5.46
C CYS A 41 2.86 5.85 4.84
N CYS A 42 2.52 7.11 4.60
CA CYS A 42 3.44 8.15 4.12
C CYS A 42 3.56 9.27 5.16
N GLU A 43 4.65 10.03 5.10
CA GLU A 43 4.88 11.18 6.00
C GLU A 43 4.10 12.44 5.61
N THR A 44 3.37 12.43 4.49
CA THR A 44 2.46 13.53 4.13
C THR A 44 1.23 12.99 3.41
N SER A 45 0.12 13.74 3.47
CA SER A 45 -1.10 13.42 2.73
C SER A 45 -0.91 13.49 1.20
N SER A 46 -0.07 14.42 0.72
CA SER A 46 0.21 14.59 -0.70
C SER A 46 0.95 13.38 -1.30
N LEU A 47 1.90 12.80 -0.56
CA LEU A 47 2.58 11.56 -0.96
C LEU A 47 1.62 10.38 -1.01
N ALA A 48 0.76 10.24 0.01
CA ALA A 48 -0.24 9.18 0.05
C ALA A 48 -1.22 9.27 -1.14
N LEU A 49 -1.55 10.48 -1.59
CA LEU A 49 -2.38 10.70 -2.76
C LEU A 49 -1.62 10.38 -4.07
N LEU A 50 -0.35 10.79 -4.17
CA LEU A 50 0.48 10.56 -5.36
C LEU A 50 0.63 9.06 -5.69
N GLU A 51 0.85 8.23 -4.66
CA GLU A 51 0.93 6.77 -4.80
C GLU A 51 -0.32 6.17 -5.46
N ILE A 52 -1.49 6.76 -5.19
CA ILE A 52 -2.74 6.33 -5.80
C ILE A 52 -2.89 6.90 -7.21
N LEU A 53 -2.61 8.18 -7.40
CA LEU A 53 -2.74 8.85 -8.70
C LEU A 53 -1.90 8.19 -9.79
N VAL A 54 -0.68 7.74 -9.47
CA VAL A 54 0.20 7.04 -10.44
C VAL A 54 -0.41 5.74 -10.96
N GLY A 55 -1.23 5.06 -10.14
CA GLY A 55 -1.89 3.81 -10.51
C GLY A 55 -3.31 3.98 -11.05
N LEU A 56 -3.84 5.20 -11.08
CA LEU A 56 -5.22 5.45 -11.50
C LEU A 56 -5.29 5.64 -13.02
N PRO A 57 -6.10 4.84 -13.74
CA PRO A 57 -6.32 5.04 -15.17
C PRO A 57 -7.10 6.33 -15.43
N PHE A 58 -6.72 7.09 -16.45
CA PHE A 58 -7.42 8.32 -16.84
C PHE A 58 -8.77 8.01 -17.51
N GLY A 59 -9.76 8.89 -17.30
CA GLY A 59 -11.03 8.85 -18.03
C GLY A 59 -12.04 7.81 -17.53
N VAL A 60 -11.89 7.30 -16.31
CA VAL A 60 -12.87 6.43 -15.65
C VAL A 60 -13.32 7.01 -14.32
N ASP A 61 -14.51 6.61 -13.87
CA ASP A 61 -14.97 6.95 -12.53
C ASP A 61 -14.03 6.37 -11.48
N HIS A 62 -13.49 7.25 -10.64
CA HIS A 62 -12.60 6.84 -9.58
C HIS A 62 -13.41 6.39 -8.34
N PRO A 63 -13.01 5.28 -7.71
CA PRO A 63 -13.65 4.82 -6.49
C PRO A 63 -13.45 5.84 -5.37
N ALA A 64 -14.37 5.89 -4.40
CA ALA A 64 -14.20 6.74 -3.24
C ALA A 64 -13.01 6.27 -2.38
N TYR A 65 -12.15 7.20 -1.99
CA TYR A 65 -11.03 6.95 -1.08
C TYR A 65 -11.25 7.61 0.28
N ARG A 66 -10.71 6.98 1.31
CA ARG A 66 -10.66 7.51 2.68
C ARG A 66 -9.20 7.72 3.06
N ILE A 67 -8.91 8.88 3.64
CA ILE A 67 -7.63 9.20 4.26
C ILE A 67 -7.76 9.11 5.78
N VAL A 68 -6.73 8.58 6.42
CA VAL A 68 -6.60 8.52 7.88
C VAL A 68 -5.21 9.03 8.24
N ASP A 69 -5.13 9.91 9.23
CA ASP A 69 -3.89 10.29 9.86
C ASP A 69 -3.68 9.53 11.18
N LEU A 70 -2.42 9.25 11.48
CA LEU A 70 -1.98 8.49 12.63
C LEU A 70 -0.83 9.23 13.29
N THR A 71 -0.81 9.21 14.63
CA THR A 71 0.33 9.66 15.41
C THR A 71 1.05 8.46 15.96
N VAL A 72 2.30 8.26 15.51
CA VAL A 72 3.19 7.20 15.99
C VAL A 72 4.13 7.83 17.02
N PRO A 73 4.19 7.32 18.26
CA PRO A 73 5.16 7.78 19.25
C PRO A 73 6.59 7.53 18.77
N ASP A 74 7.49 8.50 18.95
CA ASP A 74 8.84 8.41 18.37
C ASP A 74 9.66 7.24 18.95
N GLY A 75 9.43 6.90 20.22
CA GLY A 75 10.06 5.75 20.87
C GLY A 75 9.60 4.37 20.36
N SER A 76 8.58 4.32 19.49
CA SER A 76 8.08 3.09 18.86
C SER A 76 8.58 2.92 17.42
N ILE A 77 9.41 3.83 16.91
CA ILE A 77 9.93 3.79 15.55
C ILE A 77 11.22 2.97 15.54
N ALA A 78 11.25 1.92 14.74
CA ALA A 78 12.47 1.18 14.41
C ALA A 78 12.85 1.46 12.96
N HIS A 79 14.10 1.83 12.71
CA HIS A 79 14.64 2.01 11.37
C HIS A 79 15.22 0.68 10.88
N LEU A 80 14.74 0.20 9.74
CA LEU A 80 15.30 -0.96 9.08
C LEU A 80 16.33 -0.50 8.05
N GLU A 81 17.61 -0.76 8.29
CA GLU A 81 18.64 -0.59 7.27
C GLU A 81 18.59 -1.74 6.27
N VAL A 82 18.41 -1.41 5.00
CA VAL A 82 18.42 -2.38 3.90
C VAL A 82 19.76 -2.24 3.18
N SER A 83 20.83 -2.75 3.80
CA SER A 83 22.20 -2.72 3.27
C SER A 83 22.66 -4.12 2.83
N GLY A 84 22.98 -4.29 1.54
CA GLY A 84 23.61 -5.50 1.00
C GLY A 84 22.70 -6.71 0.77
N SER A 85 23.30 -7.82 0.28
CA SER A 85 22.67 -9.08 -0.18
C SER A 85 21.80 -9.84 0.83
N ALA A 86 21.59 -9.30 2.04
CA ALA A 86 20.73 -9.81 3.08
C ALA A 86 19.30 -9.23 3.02
N GLN A 87 18.82 -8.93 1.81
CA GLN A 87 17.42 -8.58 1.63
C GLN A 87 16.57 -9.84 1.91
N PRO A 88 15.51 -9.76 2.74
CA PRO A 88 14.51 -10.81 2.83
C PRO A 88 14.10 -11.22 1.41
N PRO A 89 13.91 -12.53 1.12
CA PRO A 89 13.68 -13.01 -0.23
C PRO A 89 12.45 -12.37 -0.91
N TRP A 90 11.49 -11.84 -0.13
CA TRP A 90 10.34 -11.09 -0.64
C TRP A 90 10.65 -9.62 -1.00
N ILE A 91 11.77 -9.03 -0.55
CA ILE A 91 12.22 -7.69 -0.95
C ILE A 91 12.80 -7.70 -2.37
N ALA A 92 13.25 -8.84 -2.92
CA ALA A 92 13.93 -8.93 -4.21
C ALA A 92 13.15 -8.32 -5.41
N THR A 93 11.82 -8.17 -5.30
CA THR A 93 10.96 -7.56 -6.33
C THR A 93 10.80 -6.03 -6.21
N TRP A 94 11.48 -5.36 -5.27
CA TRP A 94 11.30 -3.93 -5.02
C TRP A 94 11.75 -3.02 -6.18
N ARG A 95 12.67 -3.47 -7.05
CA ARG A 95 13.05 -2.76 -8.30
C ARG A 95 12.26 -3.25 -9.52
N SER A 96 11.45 -4.29 -9.36
CA SER A 96 10.60 -4.74 -10.46
C SER A 96 9.50 -3.69 -10.65
N PRO A 97 9.24 -3.23 -11.90
CA PRO A 97 8.04 -2.45 -12.17
C PRO A 97 6.84 -3.21 -11.62
N PHE A 98 5.78 -2.49 -11.19
CA PHE A 98 4.53 -3.16 -10.84
C PHE A 98 4.23 -4.20 -11.93
N PRO A 99 3.95 -5.47 -11.59
CA PRO A 99 3.43 -6.37 -12.60
C PRO A 99 2.23 -5.63 -13.19
N VAL A 100 2.34 -5.23 -14.46
CA VAL A 100 1.24 -4.60 -15.18
C VAL A 100 0.07 -5.50 -14.88
N SER A 101 -0.99 -4.97 -14.26
CA SER A 101 -2.15 -5.79 -13.94
C SER A 101 -2.59 -6.42 -15.25
N SER A 102 -2.28 -7.70 -15.45
CA SER A 102 -2.75 -8.46 -16.58
C SER A 102 -4.21 -8.79 -16.30
N THR A 103 -5.02 -7.75 -16.12
CA THR A 103 -6.46 -7.83 -16.32
C THR A 103 -6.62 -7.95 -17.83
N ARG A 104 -6.37 -9.16 -18.34
CA ARG A 104 -6.80 -9.55 -19.67
C ARG A 104 -8.33 -9.52 -19.60
N TRP A 105 -8.92 -8.45 -20.11
CA TRP A 105 -10.33 -8.46 -20.46
C TRP A 105 -10.48 -9.47 -21.59
N SER A 106 -10.94 -10.67 -21.27
CA SER A 106 -11.45 -11.60 -22.25
C SER A 106 -12.81 -11.06 -22.70
N ALA A 107 -12.81 -10.13 -23.66
CA ALA A 107 -13.99 -9.86 -24.45
C ALA A 107 -14.15 -11.04 -25.42
N THR A 108 -15.00 -12.00 -25.04
CA THR A 108 -15.52 -12.98 -25.98
C THR A 108 -16.83 -12.43 -26.53
N SER A 109 -16.79 -11.97 -27.78
CA SER A 109 -17.98 -11.88 -28.64
C SER A 109 -18.25 -13.23 -29.29
#